data_AF-A0A2V9MYH7-F1
#
_entry.id   AF-A0A2V9MYH7-F1
#
_cell.length_a   1.000
_cell.length_b   1.000
_cell.length_c   1.000
_cell.angle_alpha   90.00
_cell.angle_beta   90.00
_cell.angle_gamma   90.00
#
_symmetry.space_group_name_H-M   'P 1'
#
loop_
_entity.id
_entity.type
_entity.pdbx_description
1 polymer ?
#
loop_
_entity_poly.entity_id
_entity_poly.type
_entity_poly.pdbx_seq_one_letter_code
_entity_poly.pdbx_strand_id
1 'polypeptide(L)'
;MGAGVAMFDYDNDGWLDLFFANGARLQDPVPREASLDKADPRYWNRLYHNNRDGTFTDKTEEAGLQGRLYGMGVATADYDNDGNVDLLVTNLGGNIL
;
A
#
# COMPACT_ATOMS: atom_id res chain seq x y z
N MET A 1 6.84 1.98 -12.59
CA MET A 1 7.06 0.61 -12.09
C MET A 1 6.12 0.39 -10.93
N GLY A 2 5.46 -0.76 -10.82
CA GLY A 2 4.67 -1.11 -9.63
C GLY A 2 5.61 -1.48 -8.49
N ALA A 3 5.32 -0.99 -7.29
CA ALA A 3 6.20 -1.11 -6.13
C ALA A 3 6.06 -2.45 -5.39
N GLY A 4 5.39 -3.44 -5.97
CA GLY A 4 5.14 -4.74 -5.34
C GLY A 4 3.69 -4.94 -4.92
N VAL A 5 3.38 -6.21 -4.67
CA VAL A 5 2.08 -6.71 -4.24
C VAL A 5 2.28 -7.61 -3.04
N ALA A 6 1.35 -7.56 -2.08
CA ALA A 6 1.27 -8.49 -0.97
C ALA A 6 -0.11 -9.15 -0.92
N MET A 7 -0.14 -10.40 -0.49
CA MET A 7 -1.37 -11.12 -0.14
C MET A 7 -1.31 -11.46 1.34
N PHE A 8 -2.31 -11.03 2.11
CA PHE A 8 -2.40 -11.28 3.55
C PHE A 8 -3.86 -11.12 4.00
N ASP A 9 -4.19 -11.64 5.17
CA ASP A 9 -5.52 -11.51 5.79
C ASP A 9 -5.52 -10.22 6.64
N TYR A 10 -6.09 -9.11 6.13
CA TYR A 10 -5.97 -7.81 6.83
C TYR A 10 -6.99 -7.64 7.95
N ASP A 11 -8.10 -8.38 7.91
CA ASP A 11 -9.19 -8.31 8.89
C ASP A 11 -9.42 -9.61 9.68
N ASN A 12 -8.48 -10.55 9.60
CA ASN A 12 -8.47 -11.84 10.29
C ASN A 12 -9.72 -12.68 9.99
N ASP A 13 -10.21 -12.62 8.76
CA ASP A 13 -11.44 -13.26 8.32
C ASP A 13 -11.21 -14.67 7.73
N GLY A 14 -9.95 -15.08 7.61
CA GLY A 14 -9.46 -16.34 7.07
C GLY A 14 -9.20 -16.35 5.56
N TRP A 15 -9.39 -15.22 4.87
CA TRP A 15 -9.19 -15.09 3.43
C TRP A 15 -8.09 -14.07 3.12
N LEU A 16 -7.35 -14.32 2.04
CA LEU A 16 -6.31 -13.40 1.62
C LEU A 16 -6.91 -12.23 0.84
N ASP A 17 -6.51 -11.04 1.23
CA ASP A 17 -6.75 -9.75 0.61
C ASP A 17 -5.54 -9.31 -0.22
N LEU A 18 -5.70 -8.25 -0.99
CA LEU A 18 -4.64 -7.75 -1.87
C LEU A 18 -4.20 -6.35 -1.46
N PHE A 19 -2.89 -6.17 -1.31
CA PHE A 19 -2.29 -4.85 -1.18
C PHE A 19 -1.32 -4.55 -2.32
N PHE A 20 -1.45 -3.37 -2.92
CA PHE A 20 -0.56 -2.86 -3.96
C PHE A 20 0.19 -1.64 -3.43
N ALA A 21 1.52 -1.75 -3.35
CA ALA A 21 2.36 -0.59 -3.16
C ALA A 21 2.40 0.21 -4.48
N ASN A 22 2.24 1.52 -4.39
CA ASN A 22 2.19 2.40 -5.56
C ASN A 22 3.19 3.56 -5.46
N GLY A 23 3.56 4.10 -6.63
CA GLY A 23 4.40 5.29 -6.74
C GLY A 23 3.65 6.57 -6.38
N ALA A 24 4.34 7.69 -6.48
CA ALA A 24 3.75 9.03 -6.34
C ALA A 24 3.60 9.68 -7.72
N ARG A 25 2.90 10.81 -7.78
CA ARG A 25 2.85 11.64 -8.99
C ARG A 25 4.25 12.10 -9.36
N LEU A 26 4.68 11.77 -10.58
CA LEU A 26 5.90 12.31 -11.18
C LEU A 26 5.50 13.25 -12.32
N GLN A 27 6.05 14.47 -12.29
CA GLN A 27 5.93 15.43 -13.38
C GLN A 27 7.09 15.19 -14.36
N ASP A 28 6.89 15.42 -15.65
CA ASP A 28 7.96 15.30 -16.66
C ASP A 28 8.16 16.65 -17.37
N PRO A 29 9.35 17.28 -17.27
CA PRO A 29 10.54 16.82 -16.52
C PRO A 29 10.32 16.87 -15.00
N VAL A 30 10.91 15.94 -14.25
CA VAL A 30 10.81 15.91 -12.78
C VAL A 30 11.59 17.10 -12.20
N PRO A 31 10.93 18.09 -11.55
CA PRO A 31 11.65 19.18 -10.90
C PRO A 31 12.56 18.66 -9.79
N ARG A 32 13.71 19.31 -9.55
CA ARG A 32 14.60 18.95 -8.43
C ARG A 32 13.90 18.98 -7.07
N GLU A 33 12.93 19.89 -6.94
CA GLU A 33 12.19 20.12 -5.70
C GLU A 33 10.84 19.36 -5.67
N ALA A 34 10.66 18.39 -6.59
CA ALA A 34 9.42 17.63 -6.65
C ALA A 34 9.21 16.87 -5.34
N SER A 35 8.16 17.25 -4.62
CA SER A 35 7.64 16.46 -3.51
C SER A 35 7.02 15.18 -4.06
N LEU A 36 7.21 14.07 -3.35
CA LEU A 36 6.50 12.81 -3.60
C LEU A 36 5.03 12.99 -3.24
N ASP A 37 4.26 13.52 -4.20
CA ASP A 37 2.87 13.89 -4.03
C ASP A 37 1.93 12.68 -4.24
N LYS A 38 1.16 12.37 -3.20
CA LYS A 38 0.08 11.36 -3.20
C LYS A 38 -1.28 11.96 -2.82
N ALA A 39 -1.48 13.28 -2.99
CA ALA A 39 -2.75 13.93 -2.69
C ALA A 39 -3.90 13.44 -3.58
N ASP A 40 -3.60 13.00 -4.81
CA ASP A 40 -4.58 12.43 -5.72
C ASP A 40 -4.70 10.90 -5.51
N PRO A 41 -5.92 10.38 -5.26
CA PRO A 41 -6.15 8.95 -5.02
C PRO A 41 -5.61 8.01 -6.10
N ARG A 42 -5.40 8.48 -7.33
CA ARG A 42 -4.81 7.68 -8.42
C ARG A 42 -3.39 7.20 -8.11
N TYR A 43 -2.70 7.85 -7.17
CA TYR A 43 -1.35 7.49 -6.76
C TYR A 43 -1.31 6.80 -5.39
N TRP A 44 -2.44 6.58 -4.74
CA TRP A 44 -2.45 5.83 -3.48
C TRP A 44 -1.96 4.40 -3.69
N ASN A 45 -1.40 3.82 -2.63
CA ASN A 45 -1.41 2.37 -2.50
C ASN A 45 -2.86 1.88 -2.53
N ARG A 46 -3.08 0.59 -2.72
CA ARG A 46 -4.44 0.04 -2.73
C ARG A 46 -4.54 -1.17 -1.82
N LEU A 47 -5.53 -1.16 -0.92
CA LEU A 47 -5.97 -2.35 -0.19
C LEU A 47 -7.34 -2.76 -0.75
N TYR A 48 -7.44 -4.03 -1.14
CA TYR A 48 -8.65 -4.64 -1.65
C TYR A 48 -9.05 -5.82 -0.78
N HIS A 49 -10.18 -5.68 -0.08
CA HIS A 49 -10.79 -6.76 0.69
C HIS A 49 -11.44 -7.79 -0.22
N ASN A 50 -11.19 -9.06 0.02
CA ASN A 50 -11.75 -10.17 -0.73
C ASN A 50 -13.18 -10.49 -0.28
N ASN A 51 -14.17 -10.21 -1.13
CA ASN A 51 -15.58 -10.45 -0.81
C ASN A 51 -15.98 -11.94 -0.87
N ARG A 52 -15.04 -12.84 -1.17
CA ARG A 52 -15.21 -14.31 -1.22
C ARG A 52 -16.14 -14.83 -2.32
N ASP A 53 -16.50 -13.98 -3.26
CA ASP A 53 -17.33 -14.29 -4.43
C ASP A 53 -16.60 -14.01 -5.76
N GLY A 54 -15.28 -13.84 -5.69
CA GLY A 54 -14.44 -13.45 -6.83
C GLY A 54 -14.40 -11.95 -7.09
N THR A 55 -15.05 -11.13 -6.25
CA THR A 55 -14.97 -9.67 -6.29
C THR A 55 -14.17 -9.11 -5.11
N PHE A 56 -13.80 -7.85 -5.23
CA PHE A 56 -13.00 -7.14 -4.22
C PHE A 56 -13.58 -5.76 -3.92
N THR A 57 -13.47 -5.32 -2.67
CA THR A 57 -13.88 -3.98 -2.21
C THR A 57 -12.66 -3.15 -1.87
N ASP A 58 -12.56 -1.93 -2.40
CA ASP A 58 -11.49 -1.00 -2.02
C ASP A 58 -11.67 -0.51 -0.59
N LYS A 59 -10.73 -0.84 0.29
CA LYS A 59 -10.71 -0.47 1.71
C LYS A 59 -9.56 0.48 2.04
N THR A 60 -8.86 1.01 1.03
CA THR A 60 -7.63 1.79 1.19
C THR A 60 -7.81 2.98 2.14
N GLU A 61 -8.87 3.75 1.96
CA GLU A 61 -9.11 4.97 2.75
C GLU A 61 -9.54 4.65 4.18
N GLU A 62 -10.46 3.68 4.31
CA GLU A 62 -10.97 3.19 5.60
C GLU A 62 -9.83 2.63 6.47
N ALA A 63 -8.89 1.91 5.86
CA ALA A 63 -7.71 1.36 6.54
C ALA A 63 -6.57 2.38 6.72
N GLY A 64 -6.67 3.60 6.19
CA GLY A 64 -5.59 4.60 6.28
C GLY A 64 -4.32 4.24 5.51
N LEU A 65 -4.43 3.40 4.48
CA LEU A 65 -3.30 2.82 3.75
C LEU A 65 -2.96 3.55 2.45
N GLN A 66 -3.39 4.81 2.26
CA GLN A 66 -3.13 5.60 1.06
C GLN A 66 -1.64 5.71 0.71
N GLY A 67 -0.79 5.75 1.75
CA GLY A 67 0.65 5.93 1.64
C GLY A 67 1.04 7.38 1.36
N ARG A 68 2.29 7.72 1.71
CA ARG A 68 2.80 9.12 1.64
C ARG A 68 4.05 9.32 0.79
N LEU A 69 4.72 8.24 0.38
CA LEU A 69 5.96 8.28 -0.40
C LEU A 69 5.84 7.40 -1.63
N TYR A 70 6.83 7.49 -2.52
CA TYR A 70 6.94 6.63 -3.70
C TYR A 70 7.34 5.21 -3.25
N GLY A 71 6.38 4.29 -3.24
CA GLY A 71 6.61 2.91 -2.87
C GLY A 71 7.64 2.24 -3.79
N MET A 72 8.41 1.30 -3.24
CA MET A 72 9.36 0.46 -3.98
C MET A 72 9.15 -1.05 -3.77
N GLY A 73 8.65 -1.44 -2.60
CA GLY A 73 8.51 -2.82 -2.16
C GLY A 73 7.52 -2.94 -1.01
N VAL A 74 6.97 -4.13 -0.79
CA VAL A 74 6.18 -4.46 0.40
C VAL A 74 6.59 -5.82 0.94
N ALA A 75 6.60 -5.96 2.28
CA ALA A 75 6.75 -7.22 2.99
C ALA A 75 5.70 -7.32 4.10
N THR A 76 5.17 -8.52 4.32
CA THR A 76 4.16 -8.80 5.35
C THR A 76 4.73 -9.71 6.43
N ALA A 77 4.49 -9.34 7.69
CA ALA A 77 4.74 -10.15 8.88
C ALA A 77 4.02 -9.52 10.07
N ASP A 78 3.84 -10.26 11.15
CA ASP A 78 3.48 -9.70 12.46
C ASP A 78 4.78 -9.19 13.11
N TYR A 79 5.14 -7.92 12.90
CA TYR A 79 6.41 -7.33 13.31
C TYR A 79 6.38 -6.86 14.75
N ASP A 80 5.23 -6.47 15.28
CA ASP A 80 5.07 -6.03 16.67
C ASP A 80 4.48 -7.10 17.61
N ASN A 81 4.14 -8.27 17.07
CA ASN A 81 3.64 -9.44 17.77
C ASN A 81 2.29 -9.18 18.45
N ASP A 82 1.42 -8.39 17.82
CA ASP A 82 0.04 -8.12 18.26
C ASP A 82 -0.97 -9.14 17.73
N GLY A 83 -0.54 -10.04 16.85
CA GLY A 83 -1.36 -11.09 16.23
C GLY A 83 -2.06 -10.65 14.94
N ASN A 84 -1.85 -9.42 14.48
CA ASN A 84 -2.27 -8.93 13.18
C ASN A 84 -1.07 -8.90 12.22
N VAL A 85 -1.34 -8.97 10.92
CA VAL A 85 -0.28 -8.86 9.91
C VAL A 85 -0.03 -7.40 9.59
N ASP A 86 1.21 -6.96 9.74
CA ASP A 86 1.68 -5.63 9.38
C ASP A 86 2.18 -5.55 7.93
N LEU A 87 2.28 -4.33 7.42
CA LEU A 87 2.81 -4.00 6.10
C LEU A 87 4.07 -3.14 6.20
N LEU A 88 5.24 -3.73 6.01
CA LEU A 88 6.46 -2.95 5.79
C LEU A 88 6.54 -2.50 4.34
N VAL A 89 6.25 -1.23 4.08
CA VAL A 89 6.37 -0.60 2.76
C VAL A 89 7.70 0.14 2.66
N THR A 90 8.54 -0.30 1.73
CA THR A 90 9.78 0.42 1.40
C THR A 90 9.47 1.56 0.43
N ASN A 91 10.06 2.74 0.66
CA ASN A 91 9.83 3.89 -0.22
C ASN A 91 11.12 4.64 -0.51
N LEU A 92 11.12 5.39 -1.61
CA LEU A 92 12.13 6.40 -1.84
C LEU A 92 12.05 7.46 -0.73
N GLY A 93 13.12 7.61 0.05
CA GLY A 93 13.21 8.59 1.14
C GLY A 93 12.81 8.07 2.53
N GLY A 94 12.42 6.80 2.67
CA GLY A 94 12.20 6.16 3.98
C GLY A 94 11.13 5.08 3.97
N ASN A 95 11.22 4.12 4.90
CA ASN A 95 10.27 3.01 5.01
C ASN A 95 9.14 3.35 5.98
N ILE A 96 8.00 2.67 5.84
CA ILE A 96 6.82 2.78 6.70
C ILE A 96 6.48 1.35 7.14
N LEU A 97 6.29 1.16 8.44
CA LEU A 97 5.64 -0.01 9.03
C LEU A 97 4.24 0.44 9.45
#